data_AF-A0ABD0YU32-F1
#
_entry.id   AF-A0ABD0YU32-F1
#
_cell.length_a   1.000
_cell.length_b   1.000
_cell.length_c   1.000
_cell.angle_alpha   90.00
_cell.angle_beta   90.00
_cell.angle_gamma   90.00
#
_symmetry.space_group_name_H-M   'P 1'
#
loop_
_entity.id
_entity.type
_entity.pdbx_description
1 polymer ?
#
loop_
_entity_poly.entity_id
_entity_poly.type
_entity_poly.pdbx_seq_one_letter_code
_entity_poly.pdbx_strand_id
1 'polypeptide(L)'
;MYSGLILKYKFEAEFTSRLVAAIHAVLAVVLSFICILQGPDPLVTPGEENTLMQIATMVVSLGYFIYDLWWCVVHQTEPVIILVHHAASILAIFMILIYGSSGSEAVGGLASLEFTNPLLQARWFLRMYGYGEAPLHTLVEVLFIVSFLFFRLGYGSKLLYSVLSHDNVVFPVKLFTVLLYVISIMFIYYIGQFIFRKYVLRSRSHCSDYMCEPDCECRRQQDKSSAE
;
A
#
# COMPACT_ATOMS: atom_id res chain seq x y z
N MET A 1 25.12 -26.81 0.81
CA MET A 1 23.89 -27.36 1.42
C MET A 1 23.24 -26.37 2.40
N TYR A 2 23.98 -25.85 3.40
CA TYR A 2 23.45 -24.86 4.37
C TYR A 2 22.89 -23.56 3.75
N SER A 3 23.55 -22.97 2.74
CA SER A 3 23.06 -21.74 2.09
C SER A 3 21.72 -21.92 1.36
N GLY A 4 21.44 -23.11 0.81
CA GLY A 4 20.18 -23.40 0.12
C GLY A 4 19.00 -23.55 1.09
N LEU A 5 19.25 -24.15 2.27
CA LEU A 5 18.26 -24.25 3.35
C LEU A 5 17.90 -22.88 3.92
N ILE A 6 18.88 -22.00 4.15
CA ILE A 6 18.64 -20.64 4.64
C ILE A 6 17.82 -19.83 3.64
N LEU A 7 18.12 -19.94 2.35
CA LEU A 7 17.39 -19.21 1.30
C LEU A 7 15.94 -19.70 1.20
N LYS A 8 15.71 -21.01 1.23
CA LYS A 8 14.37 -21.61 1.24
C LYS A 8 13.58 -21.20 2.47
N TYR A 9 14.19 -21.24 3.65
CA TYR A 9 13.55 -20.83 4.90
C TYR A 9 13.12 -19.36 4.86
N LYS A 10 14.02 -18.44 4.44
CA LYS A 10 13.68 -17.01 4.31
C LYS A 10 12.52 -16.77 3.34
N PHE A 11 12.48 -17.52 2.24
CA PHE A 11 11.39 -17.46 1.27
C PHE A 11 10.06 -17.93 1.85
N GLU A 12 10.03 -19.07 2.53
CA GLU A 12 8.81 -19.60 3.18
C GLU A 12 8.30 -18.65 4.27
N ALA A 13 9.22 -18.03 4.99
CA ALA A 13 8.92 -17.06 6.04
C ALA A 13 8.29 -15.79 5.45
N GLU A 14 8.89 -15.19 4.40
CA GLU A 14 8.31 -14.03 3.71
C GLU A 14 6.94 -14.34 3.09
N PHE A 15 6.81 -15.49 2.42
CA PHE A 15 5.54 -15.93 1.86
C PHE A 15 4.43 -15.97 2.92
N THR A 16 4.73 -16.57 4.07
CA THR A 16 3.77 -16.71 5.17
C THR A 16 3.40 -15.35 5.75
N SER A 17 4.37 -14.47 5.97
CA SER A 17 4.12 -13.10 6.44
C SER A 17 3.24 -12.30 5.46
N ARG A 18 3.53 -12.37 4.15
CA ARG A 18 2.73 -11.72 3.10
C ARG A 18 1.29 -12.26 3.04
N LEU A 19 1.11 -13.57 3.30
CA LEU A 19 -0.22 -14.18 3.37
C LEU A 19 -1.00 -13.69 4.59
N VAL A 20 -0.34 -13.61 5.77
CA VAL A 20 -0.95 -13.04 6.99
C VAL A 20 -1.35 -11.58 6.74
N ALA A 21 -0.50 -10.79 6.09
CA ALA A 21 -0.81 -9.41 5.71
C ALA A 21 -2.05 -9.31 4.80
N ALA A 22 -2.16 -10.19 3.80
CA ALA A 22 -3.32 -10.22 2.91
C ALA A 22 -4.62 -10.56 3.66
N ILE A 23 -4.58 -11.56 4.55
CA ILE A 23 -5.73 -11.97 5.35
C ILE A 23 -6.13 -10.85 6.32
N HIS A 24 -5.16 -10.27 7.02
CA HIS A 24 -5.41 -9.16 7.93
C HIS A 24 -6.07 -7.99 7.21
N ALA A 25 -5.53 -7.56 6.06
CA ALA A 25 -6.07 -6.42 5.34
C ALA A 25 -7.53 -6.64 4.92
N VAL A 26 -7.87 -7.84 4.42
CA VAL A 26 -9.26 -8.20 4.09
C VAL A 26 -10.15 -8.13 5.33
N LEU A 27 -9.72 -8.73 6.45
CA LEU A 27 -10.48 -8.71 7.70
C LEU A 27 -10.66 -7.28 8.24
N ALA A 28 -9.60 -6.48 8.28
CA ALA A 28 -9.60 -5.11 8.77
C ALA A 28 -10.56 -4.23 7.95
N VAL A 29 -10.54 -4.37 6.62
CA VAL A 29 -11.44 -3.64 5.73
C VAL A 29 -12.89 -4.04 5.98
N VAL A 30 -13.20 -5.34 6.04
CA VAL A 30 -14.57 -5.84 6.29
C VAL A 30 -15.09 -5.36 7.64
N LEU A 31 -14.32 -5.54 8.71
CA LEU A 31 -14.71 -5.12 10.06
C LEU A 31 -14.90 -3.60 10.15
N SER A 32 -14.01 -2.84 9.51
CA SER A 32 -14.13 -1.38 9.46
C SER A 32 -15.38 -0.92 8.71
N PHE A 33 -15.72 -1.56 7.58
CA PHE A 33 -16.97 -1.28 6.88
C PHE A 33 -18.21 -1.60 7.72
N ILE A 34 -18.21 -2.71 8.48
CA ILE A 34 -19.31 -3.02 9.41
C ILE A 34 -19.44 -1.91 10.47
N CYS A 35 -18.32 -1.45 11.05
CA CYS A 35 -18.33 -0.36 12.02
C CYS A 35 -18.90 0.94 11.42
N ILE A 36 -18.48 1.30 10.20
CA ILE A 36 -18.95 2.52 9.52
C ILE A 36 -20.46 2.44 9.25
N LEU A 37 -20.97 1.28 8.85
CA LEU A 37 -22.41 1.07 8.62
C LEU A 37 -23.24 1.13 9.91
N GLN A 38 -22.67 0.74 11.04
CA GLN A 38 -23.32 0.80 12.36
C GLN A 38 -23.23 2.21 12.97
N GLY A 39 -22.27 3.01 12.53
CA GLY A 39 -22.01 4.36 13.03
C GLY A 39 -21.26 4.38 14.37
N PRO A 40 -20.95 5.59 14.88
CA PRO A 40 -21.12 6.90 14.25
C PRO A 40 -20.32 7.08 12.94
N ASP A 41 -20.72 8.05 12.09
CA ASP A 41 -20.07 8.29 10.79
C ASP A 41 -18.77 9.09 10.97
N PRO A 42 -17.62 8.57 10.54
CA PRO A 42 -16.32 9.24 10.71
C PRO A 42 -16.19 10.61 10.02
N LEU A 43 -17.03 10.88 9.01
CA LEU A 43 -16.98 12.13 8.25
C LEU A 43 -17.94 13.20 8.79
N VAL A 44 -18.89 12.82 9.64
CA VAL A 44 -19.96 13.72 10.10
C VAL A 44 -19.88 13.96 11.61
N THR A 45 -19.60 12.92 12.39
CA THR A 45 -19.58 12.97 13.85
C THR A 45 -18.30 12.31 14.37
N PRO A 46 -17.11 12.87 14.07
CA PRO A 46 -15.85 12.35 14.60
C PRO A 46 -15.75 12.64 16.11
N GLY A 47 -14.88 11.93 16.84
CA GLY A 47 -14.59 12.20 18.25
C GLY A 47 -15.62 11.64 19.24
N GLU A 48 -16.61 10.90 18.76
CA GLU A 48 -17.60 10.19 19.58
C GLU A 48 -16.98 9.02 20.35
N GLU A 49 -17.72 8.51 21.35
CA GLU A 49 -17.32 7.35 22.13
C GLU A 49 -17.15 6.09 21.27
N ASN A 50 -16.15 5.29 21.63
CA ASN A 50 -15.83 4.06 20.91
C ASN A 50 -16.91 3.00 21.13
N THR A 51 -17.45 2.45 20.06
CA THR A 51 -18.33 1.28 20.16
C THR A 51 -17.53 0.01 20.40
N LEU A 52 -18.16 -1.03 20.98
CA LEU A 52 -17.49 -2.32 21.21
C LEU A 52 -16.94 -2.94 19.91
N MET A 53 -17.65 -2.77 18.80
CA MET A 53 -17.22 -3.27 17.49
C MET A 53 -16.01 -2.50 16.95
N GLN A 54 -15.97 -1.18 17.13
CA GLN A 54 -14.80 -0.36 16.79
C GLN A 54 -13.58 -0.73 17.64
N ILE A 55 -13.78 -0.93 18.95
CA ILE A 55 -12.72 -1.39 19.87
C ILE A 55 -12.17 -2.74 19.42
N ALA A 56 -13.04 -3.72 19.15
CA ALA A 56 -12.61 -5.04 18.69
C ALA A 56 -11.82 -4.97 17.38
N THR A 57 -12.30 -4.18 16.42
CA THR A 57 -11.64 -3.95 15.12
C THR A 57 -10.26 -3.33 15.29
N MET A 58 -10.14 -2.32 16.16
CA MET A 58 -8.89 -1.67 16.50
C MET A 58 -7.91 -2.60 17.21
N VAL A 59 -8.37 -3.41 18.18
CA VAL A 59 -7.51 -4.36 18.91
C VAL A 59 -6.97 -5.44 17.97
N VAL A 60 -7.80 -5.98 17.08
CA VAL A 60 -7.37 -6.95 16.05
C VAL A 60 -6.27 -6.33 15.16
N SER A 61 -6.48 -5.09 14.72
CA SER A 61 -5.53 -4.39 13.85
C SER A 61 -4.24 -3.98 14.58
N LEU A 62 -4.34 -3.56 15.84
CA LEU A 62 -3.20 -3.24 16.69
C LEU A 62 -2.29 -4.47 16.87
N GLY A 63 -2.87 -5.64 17.16
CA GLY A 63 -2.12 -6.88 17.29
C GLY A 63 -1.35 -7.24 16.02
N TYR A 64 -2.01 -7.11 14.85
CA TYR A 64 -1.35 -7.33 13.57
C TYR A 64 -0.24 -6.30 13.30
N PHE A 65 -0.48 -5.00 13.50
CA PHE A 65 0.54 -3.99 13.23
C PHE A 65 1.78 -4.15 14.11
N ILE A 66 1.63 -4.59 15.36
CA ILE A 66 2.77 -4.94 16.23
C ILE A 66 3.54 -6.12 15.65
N TYR A 67 2.84 -7.18 15.23
CA TYR A 67 3.45 -8.33 14.57
C TYR A 67 4.21 -7.92 13.29
N ASP A 68 3.59 -7.11 12.43
CA ASP A 68 4.14 -6.71 11.13
C ASP A 68 5.34 -5.76 11.29
N LEU A 69 5.28 -4.83 12.26
CA LEU A 69 6.42 -3.98 12.59
C LEU A 69 7.60 -4.82 13.10
N TRP A 70 7.34 -5.76 14.01
CA TRP A 70 8.38 -6.67 14.51
C TRP A 70 9.01 -7.47 13.36
N TRP A 71 8.18 -8.01 12.47
CA TRP A 71 8.64 -8.72 11.28
C TRP A 71 9.57 -7.86 10.41
N CYS A 72 9.14 -6.64 10.09
CA CYS A 72 9.88 -5.69 9.27
C CYS A 72 11.23 -5.29 9.89
N VAL A 73 11.28 -5.12 11.21
CA VAL A 73 12.53 -4.78 11.92
C VAL A 73 13.52 -5.96 11.89
N VAL A 74 13.04 -7.18 12.14
CA VAL A 74 13.90 -8.38 12.20
C VAL A 74 14.43 -8.78 10.82
N HIS A 75 13.58 -8.72 9.79
CA HIS A 75 13.94 -9.21 8.46
C HIS A 75 14.39 -8.10 7.49
N GLN A 76 14.27 -6.84 7.89
CA GLN A 76 14.64 -5.65 7.09
C GLN A 76 14.05 -5.68 5.67
N THR A 77 12.81 -6.16 5.55
CA THR A 77 12.12 -6.38 4.27
C THR A 77 11.56 -5.10 3.66
N GLU A 78 11.42 -4.04 4.45
CA GLU A 78 10.68 -2.84 4.09
C GLU A 78 11.49 -1.56 4.35
N PRO A 79 11.26 -0.48 3.58
CA PRO A 79 11.95 0.79 3.79
C PRO A 79 11.48 1.48 5.09
N VAL A 80 12.33 2.34 5.64
CA VAL A 80 12.09 3.04 6.93
C VAL A 80 10.74 3.75 6.99
N ILE A 81 10.27 4.32 5.88
CA ILE A 81 8.95 4.99 5.83
C ILE A 81 7.79 4.05 6.18
N ILE A 82 7.87 2.76 5.85
CA ILE A 82 6.87 1.75 6.20
C ILE A 82 6.94 1.46 7.71
N LEU A 83 8.14 1.39 8.30
CA LEU A 83 8.29 1.23 9.74
C LEU A 83 7.71 2.43 10.51
N VAL A 84 7.95 3.66 10.02
CA VAL A 84 7.36 4.88 10.60
C VAL A 84 5.83 4.86 10.45
N HIS A 85 5.32 4.39 9.31
CA HIS A 85 3.88 4.19 9.11
C HIS A 85 3.28 3.25 10.16
N HIS A 86 3.86 2.06 10.36
CA HIS A 86 3.36 1.12 11.37
C HIS A 86 3.47 1.67 12.79
N ALA A 87 4.59 2.29 13.15
CA ALA A 87 4.77 2.91 14.46
C ALA A 87 3.72 4.00 14.71
N ALA A 88 3.46 4.87 13.73
CA ALA A 88 2.42 5.89 13.80
C ALA A 88 1.02 5.27 13.95
N SER A 89 0.70 4.23 13.18
CA SER A 89 -0.59 3.52 13.26
C SER A 89 -0.80 2.85 14.62
N ILE A 90 0.24 2.19 15.16
CA ILE A 90 0.21 1.56 16.49
C ILE A 90 -0.06 2.61 17.57
N LEU A 91 0.70 3.71 17.56
CA LEU A 91 0.54 4.78 18.56
C LEU A 91 -0.84 5.46 18.43
N ALA A 92 -1.33 5.69 17.22
CA ALA A 92 -2.65 6.26 16.97
C ALA A 92 -3.75 5.39 17.58
N ILE A 93 -3.78 4.10 17.24
CA ILE A 93 -4.79 3.16 17.73
C ILE A 93 -4.68 2.99 19.25
N PHE A 94 -3.48 2.85 19.77
CA PHE A 94 -3.25 2.69 21.21
C PHE A 94 -3.79 3.90 22.00
N MET A 95 -3.55 5.12 21.50
CA MET A 95 -4.08 6.33 22.13
C MET A 95 -5.61 6.39 22.05
N ILE A 96 -6.21 6.08 20.91
CA ILE A 96 -7.67 6.05 20.73
C ILE A 96 -8.34 5.06 21.68
N LEU A 97 -7.72 3.89 21.90
CA LEU A 97 -8.19 2.90 22.86
C LEU A 97 -8.09 3.39 24.32
N ILE A 98 -7.05 4.15 24.67
CA ILE A 98 -6.90 4.73 26.02
C ILE A 98 -7.89 5.86 26.26
N TYR A 99 -8.09 6.75 25.28
CA TYR A 99 -9.01 7.88 25.41
C TYR A 99 -10.47 7.45 25.39
N GLY A 100 -10.79 6.32 24.75
CA GLY A 100 -12.16 5.81 24.66
C GLY A 100 -13.06 6.54 23.66
N SER A 101 -12.49 7.43 22.84
CA SER A 101 -13.19 8.17 21.78
C SER A 101 -12.41 8.20 20.48
N SER A 102 -13.05 8.62 19.38
CA SER A 102 -12.48 8.70 18.02
C SER A 102 -12.35 7.37 17.29
N GLY A 103 -13.05 6.34 17.74
CA GLY A 103 -13.03 4.99 17.17
C GLY A 103 -13.63 4.93 15.78
N SER A 104 -14.60 5.81 15.47
CA SER A 104 -15.20 5.89 14.14
C SER A 104 -14.18 6.34 13.09
N GLU A 105 -13.38 7.37 13.39
CA GLU A 105 -12.34 7.86 12.50
C GLU A 105 -11.17 6.89 12.41
N ALA A 106 -10.88 6.16 13.49
CA ALA A 106 -9.88 5.10 13.48
C ALA A 106 -10.24 3.99 12.50
N VAL A 107 -11.48 3.49 12.53
CA VAL A 107 -11.94 2.46 11.58
C VAL A 107 -12.10 3.02 10.16
N GLY A 108 -12.51 4.28 10.00
CA GLY A 108 -12.48 4.96 8.70
C GLY A 108 -11.07 5.02 8.12
N GLY A 109 -10.10 5.37 8.97
CA GLY A 109 -8.67 5.33 8.65
C GLY A 109 -8.19 3.93 8.30
N LEU A 110 -8.49 2.92 9.12
CA LEU A 110 -8.15 1.52 8.86
C LEU A 110 -8.69 1.04 7.51
N ALA A 111 -9.98 1.27 7.23
CA ALA A 111 -10.57 0.95 5.93
C ALA A 111 -9.78 1.62 4.80
N SER A 112 -9.52 2.92 4.90
CA SER A 112 -8.78 3.66 3.89
C SER A 112 -7.35 3.18 3.70
N LEU A 113 -6.67 2.81 4.80
CA LEU A 113 -5.27 2.44 4.79
C LEU A 113 -5.09 0.99 4.28
N GLU A 114 -5.96 0.08 4.72
CA GLU A 114 -5.85 -1.36 4.42
C GLU A 114 -6.51 -1.74 3.10
N PHE A 115 -7.41 -0.93 2.53
CA PHE A 115 -8.14 -1.31 1.29
C PHE A 115 -7.23 -1.73 0.14
N THR A 116 -6.09 -1.06 -0.02
CA THR A 116 -5.15 -1.33 -1.11
C THR A 116 -4.19 -2.48 -0.84
N ASN A 117 -4.07 -2.92 0.41
CA ASN A 117 -3.07 -3.91 0.82
C ASN A 117 -3.29 -5.29 0.19
N PRO A 118 -4.52 -5.82 0.02
CA PRO A 118 -4.73 -7.08 -0.68
C PRO A 118 -4.21 -7.04 -2.13
N LEU A 119 -4.36 -5.90 -2.82
CA LEU A 119 -3.83 -5.71 -4.17
C LEU A 119 -2.29 -5.63 -4.18
N LEU A 120 -1.71 -4.98 -3.16
CA LEU A 120 -0.26 -4.94 -2.98
C LEU A 120 0.32 -6.36 -2.80
N GLN A 121 -0.31 -7.17 -1.95
CA GLN A 121 0.11 -8.56 -1.73
C GLN A 121 -0.12 -9.43 -2.97
N ALA A 122 -1.26 -9.28 -3.65
CA ALA A 122 -1.54 -9.98 -4.91
C ALA A 122 -0.48 -9.70 -5.98
N ARG A 123 -0.03 -8.45 -6.11
CA ARG A 123 1.06 -8.06 -7.02
C ARG A 123 2.39 -8.73 -6.67
N TRP A 124 2.67 -8.97 -5.38
CA TRP A 124 3.84 -9.71 -4.94
C TRP A 124 3.70 -11.20 -5.28
N PHE A 125 2.55 -11.82 -4.96
CA PHE A 125 2.29 -13.23 -5.25
C PHE A 125 2.37 -13.53 -6.76
N LEU A 126 1.77 -12.70 -7.62
CA LEU A 126 1.85 -12.87 -9.07
C LEU A 126 3.29 -12.86 -9.57
N ARG A 127 4.13 -11.96 -9.05
CA ARG A 127 5.56 -11.94 -9.40
C ARG A 127 6.28 -13.19 -8.91
N MET A 128 5.98 -13.63 -7.70
CA MET A 128 6.58 -14.83 -7.11
C MET A 128 6.28 -16.10 -7.93
N TYR A 129 5.05 -16.24 -8.44
CA TYR A 129 4.67 -17.37 -9.31
C TYR A 129 5.10 -17.20 -10.79
N GLY A 130 5.89 -16.17 -11.12
CA GLY A 130 6.41 -15.95 -12.49
C GLY A 130 5.47 -15.18 -13.43
N TYR A 131 4.32 -14.69 -12.94
CA TYR A 131 3.35 -13.93 -13.73
C TYR A 131 3.62 -12.40 -13.74
N GLY A 132 4.88 -11.98 -13.60
CA GLY A 132 5.25 -10.55 -13.51
C GLY A 132 4.97 -9.73 -14.77
N GLU A 133 4.99 -10.37 -15.95
CA GLU A 133 4.70 -9.73 -17.25
C GLU A 133 3.27 -10.06 -17.75
N ALA A 134 2.47 -10.80 -16.95
CA ALA A 134 1.14 -11.19 -17.36
C ALA A 134 0.18 -9.97 -17.38
N PRO A 135 -0.83 -9.94 -18.26
CA PRO A 135 -1.85 -8.89 -18.26
C PRO A 135 -2.56 -8.74 -16.90
N LEU A 136 -2.74 -9.86 -16.18
CA LEU A 136 -3.31 -9.87 -14.83
C LEU A 136 -2.47 -9.09 -13.82
N HIS A 137 -1.13 -9.17 -13.89
CA HIS A 137 -0.24 -8.39 -13.02
C HIS A 137 -0.40 -6.89 -13.27
N THR A 138 -0.46 -6.49 -14.55
CA THR A 138 -0.69 -5.10 -14.94
C THR A 138 -2.05 -4.61 -14.46
N LEU A 139 -3.10 -5.43 -14.60
CA LEU A 139 -4.44 -5.11 -14.08
C LEU A 139 -4.42 -4.87 -12.57
N VAL A 140 -3.82 -5.77 -11.79
CA VAL A 140 -3.70 -5.63 -10.32
C VAL A 140 -2.92 -4.37 -9.95
N GLU A 141 -1.87 -4.03 -10.71
CA GLU A 141 -1.09 -2.81 -10.49
C GLU A 141 -1.91 -1.54 -10.76
N VAL A 142 -2.70 -1.51 -11.84
CA VAL A 142 -3.60 -0.38 -12.13
C VAL A 142 -4.68 -0.26 -11.06
N LEU A 143 -5.31 -1.37 -10.67
CA LEU A 143 -6.32 -1.39 -9.60
C LEU A 143 -5.73 -0.88 -8.28
N PHE A 144 -4.50 -1.29 -7.95
CA PHE A 144 -3.78 -0.79 -6.78
C PHE A 144 -3.62 0.73 -6.86
N ILE A 145 -3.12 1.27 -7.97
CA ILE A 145 -2.89 2.73 -8.12
C ILE A 145 -4.21 3.51 -8.01
N VAL A 146 -5.25 3.09 -8.72
CA VAL A 146 -6.55 3.78 -8.75
C VAL A 146 -7.18 3.75 -7.35
N SER A 147 -7.23 2.58 -6.71
CA SER A 147 -7.76 2.46 -5.35
C SER A 147 -6.92 3.25 -4.35
N PHE A 148 -5.59 3.28 -4.50
CA PHE A 148 -4.70 4.04 -3.62
C PHE A 148 -5.04 5.53 -3.68
N LEU A 149 -5.19 6.10 -4.87
CA LEU A 149 -5.59 7.50 -5.02
C LEU A 149 -7.00 7.74 -4.48
N PHE A 150 -7.96 6.87 -4.78
CA PHE A 150 -9.34 7.05 -4.34
C PHE A 150 -9.47 7.03 -2.80
N PHE A 151 -8.94 6.00 -2.15
CA PHE A 151 -9.04 5.85 -0.70
C PHE A 151 -8.08 6.77 0.03
N ARG A 152 -6.78 6.77 -0.30
CA ARG A 152 -5.79 7.54 0.46
C ARG A 152 -5.88 9.04 0.22
N LEU A 153 -6.07 9.47 -1.03
CA LEU A 153 -6.17 10.89 -1.36
C LEU A 153 -7.61 11.39 -1.26
N GLY A 154 -8.56 10.72 -1.91
CA GLY A 154 -9.96 11.14 -1.94
C GLY A 154 -10.65 11.05 -0.58
N TYR A 155 -10.89 9.82 -0.11
CA TYR A 155 -11.52 9.59 1.19
C TYR A 155 -10.65 10.09 2.35
N GLY A 156 -9.34 9.84 2.30
CA GLY A 156 -8.39 10.31 3.31
C GLY A 156 -8.37 11.83 3.50
N SER A 157 -8.52 12.63 2.43
CA SER A 157 -8.65 14.09 2.56
C SER A 157 -9.93 14.49 3.29
N LYS A 158 -11.06 13.82 2.99
CA LYS A 158 -12.34 14.09 3.66
C LYS A 158 -12.27 13.73 5.14
N LEU A 159 -11.67 12.59 5.46
CA LEU A 159 -11.46 12.15 6.84
C LEU A 159 -10.54 13.11 7.59
N LEU A 160 -9.42 13.51 6.99
CA LEU A 160 -8.52 14.52 7.55
C LEU A 160 -9.25 15.83 7.85
N TYR A 161 -10.03 16.33 6.88
CA TYR A 161 -10.80 17.56 7.06
C TYR A 161 -11.82 17.42 8.20
N SER A 162 -12.55 16.31 8.26
CA SER A 162 -13.51 16.02 9.35
C SER A 162 -12.81 16.04 10.71
N VAL A 163 -11.72 15.29 10.87
CA VAL A 163 -10.94 15.19 12.12
C VAL A 163 -10.39 16.55 12.56
N LEU A 164 -9.88 17.36 11.63
CA LEU A 164 -9.27 18.64 11.98
C LEU A 164 -10.29 19.72 12.32
N SER A 165 -11.44 19.71 11.63
CA SER A 165 -12.45 20.78 11.72
C SER A 165 -13.35 20.67 12.97
N HIS A 166 -13.40 19.50 13.61
CA HIS A 166 -14.22 19.32 14.81
C HIS A 166 -13.40 19.45 16.09
N ASP A 167 -13.92 20.20 17.06
CA ASP A 167 -13.23 20.51 18.32
C ASP A 167 -13.30 19.38 19.36
N ASN A 168 -14.25 18.46 19.22
CA ASN A 168 -14.42 17.30 20.09
C ASN A 168 -13.35 16.21 19.86
N VAL A 169 -12.62 16.25 18.74
CA VAL A 169 -11.52 15.30 18.48
C VAL A 169 -10.28 15.70 19.27
N VAL A 170 -9.81 14.78 20.10
CA VAL A 170 -8.64 15.02 20.96
C VAL A 170 -7.37 15.25 20.14
N PHE A 171 -6.49 16.12 20.66
CA PHE A 171 -5.26 16.54 19.95
C PHE A 171 -4.37 15.38 19.45
N PRO A 172 -4.12 14.29 20.23
CA PRO A 172 -3.33 13.17 19.74
C PRO A 172 -3.89 12.54 18.46
N VAL A 173 -5.21 12.43 18.33
CA VAL A 173 -5.86 11.88 17.13
C VAL A 173 -5.62 12.78 15.94
N LYS A 174 -5.79 14.11 16.10
CA LYS A 174 -5.49 15.08 15.04
C LYS A 174 -4.04 14.97 14.56
N LEU A 175 -3.09 14.88 15.50
CA LEU A 175 -1.66 14.75 15.21
C LEU A 175 -1.36 13.49 14.38
N PHE A 176 -1.84 12.33 14.81
CA PHE A 176 -1.58 11.08 14.11
C PHE A 176 -2.31 10.98 12.77
N THR A 177 -3.52 11.55 12.63
CA THR A 177 -4.22 11.63 11.35
C THR A 177 -3.42 12.47 10.34
N VAL A 178 -2.89 13.63 10.75
CA VAL A 178 -2.01 14.44 9.90
C VAL A 178 -0.74 13.67 9.51
N LEU A 179 -0.09 13.01 10.48
CA LEU A 179 1.13 12.24 10.23
C LEU A 179 0.89 11.12 9.20
N LEU A 180 -0.14 10.30 9.40
CA LEU A 180 -0.48 9.20 8.49
C LEU A 180 -0.91 9.70 7.10
N TYR A 181 -1.56 10.87 7.05
CA TYR A 181 -1.90 11.50 5.78
C TYR A 181 -0.66 11.98 5.02
N VAL A 182 0.29 12.65 5.69
CA VAL A 182 1.57 13.07 5.08
C VAL A 182 2.35 11.86 4.56
N ILE A 183 2.42 10.77 5.32
CA ILE A 183 3.02 9.51 4.87
C ILE A 183 2.33 9.00 3.59
N SER A 184 0.99 9.08 3.53
CA SER A 184 0.24 8.67 2.34
C SER A 184 0.58 9.54 1.12
N ILE A 185 0.78 10.86 1.29
CA ILE A 185 1.26 11.74 0.20
C ILE A 185 2.66 11.33 -0.27
N MET A 186 3.56 10.97 0.64
CA MET A 186 4.90 10.46 0.27
C MET A 186 4.81 9.15 -0.52
N PHE A 187 3.89 8.25 -0.18
CA PHE A 187 3.65 7.05 -0.99
C PHE A 187 3.12 7.38 -2.39
N ILE A 188 2.23 8.36 -2.53
CA ILE A 188 1.78 8.84 -3.85
C ILE A 188 2.97 9.32 -4.68
N TYR A 189 3.89 10.07 -4.08
CA TYR A 189 5.11 10.51 -4.75
C TYR A 189 5.95 9.33 -5.26
N TYR A 190 6.20 8.31 -4.42
CA TYR A 190 6.95 7.12 -4.82
C TYR A 190 6.24 6.30 -5.91
N ILE A 191 4.91 6.18 -5.84
CA ILE A 191 4.10 5.54 -6.89
C ILE A 191 4.23 6.33 -8.20
N GLY A 192 4.18 7.66 -8.16
CA GLY A 192 4.36 8.51 -9.33
C GLY A 192 5.73 8.33 -9.98
N GLN A 193 6.80 8.27 -9.18
CA GLN A 193 8.14 7.95 -9.67
C GLN A 193 8.21 6.56 -10.32
N PHE A 194 7.57 5.56 -9.69
CA PHE A 194 7.50 4.21 -10.23
C PHE A 194 6.80 4.18 -11.59
N ILE A 195 5.64 4.85 -11.72
CA ILE A 195 4.89 4.95 -12.97
C ILE A 195 5.73 5.63 -14.06
N PHE A 196 6.36 6.75 -13.74
CA PHE A 196 7.19 7.50 -14.70
C PHE A 196 8.34 6.64 -15.25
N ARG A 197 9.04 5.92 -14.36
CA ARG A 197 10.13 5.03 -14.76
C ARG A 197 9.64 3.85 -15.60
N LYS A 198 8.55 3.21 -15.18
CA LYS A 198 8.06 1.98 -15.82
C LYS A 198 7.35 2.22 -17.14
N TYR A 199 6.51 3.25 -17.24
CA TYR A 199 5.64 3.47 -18.39
C TYR A 199 6.14 4.59 -19.32
N VAL A 200 6.71 5.67 -18.79
CA VAL A 200 7.13 6.81 -19.64
C VAL A 200 8.53 6.58 -20.21
N LEU A 201 9.51 6.25 -19.36
CA LEU A 201 10.89 6.07 -19.81
C LEU A 201 11.08 4.78 -20.65
N ARG A 202 10.43 3.67 -20.26
CA ARG A 202 10.48 2.41 -21.05
C ARG A 202 9.75 2.52 -22.39
N SER A 203 8.68 3.34 -22.48
CA SER A 203 8.02 3.64 -23.74
C SER A 203 8.92 4.47 -24.67
N ARG A 204 9.73 5.40 -24.12
CA ARG A 204 10.72 6.16 -24.90
C ARG A 204 11.88 5.31 -25.41
N SER A 205 12.38 4.33 -24.65
CA SER A 205 13.43 3.42 -25.15
C SER A 205 12.90 2.51 -26.26
N HIS A 206 11.69 1.96 -26.09
CA HIS A 206 11.04 1.18 -27.15
C HIS A 206 10.80 2.05 -28.38
N CYS A 207 10.24 3.25 -28.24
CA CYS A 207 10.03 4.17 -29.36
C CYS A 207 11.34 4.67 -29.99
N SER A 208 12.43 4.81 -29.23
CA SER A 208 13.76 5.12 -29.77
C SER A 208 14.33 3.98 -30.61
N ASP A 209 14.08 2.72 -30.24
CA ASP A 209 14.45 1.56 -31.05
C ASP A 209 13.63 1.50 -32.35
N TYR A 210 12.35 1.92 -32.33
CA TYR A 210 11.51 2.00 -33.54
C TYR A 210 11.67 3.30 -34.35
N MET A 211 12.18 4.39 -33.77
CA MET A 211 12.44 5.66 -34.46
C MET A 211 13.85 5.73 -35.07
N CYS A 212 14.72 4.75 -34.79
CA CYS A 212 15.97 4.53 -35.50
C CYS A 212 15.82 3.74 -36.81
N GLU A 213 14.60 3.46 -37.28
CA GLU A 213 14.33 3.06 -38.67
C GLU A 213 13.31 4.03 -39.29
N PRO A 214 13.82 5.09 -39.94
CA PRO A 214 13.58 5.19 -41.36
C PRO A 214 14.87 5.56 -42.10
N ASP A 215 15.09 4.92 -43.25
CA ASP A 215 16.19 5.13 -44.20
C ASP A 215 17.48 4.32 -43.98
N CYS A 216 17.39 3.01 -44.25
CA CYS A 216 18.52 2.28 -44.86
C CYS A 216 18.05 1.19 -45.85
N GLU A 217 17.16 1.56 -46.77
CA GLU A 217 17.18 0.99 -48.12
C GLU A 217 18.44 1.51 -48.85
N CYS A 218 19.60 0.86 -48.70
CA CYS A 218 20.62 0.65 -49.76
C CYS A 218 21.93 0.03 -49.22
N ARG A 219 21.94 -1.26 -48.85
CA ARG A 219 23.12 -2.13 -49.10
C ARG A 219 22.83 -3.61 -48.82
N ARG A 220 22.07 -4.25 -49.69
CA ARG A 220 22.31 -5.67 -50.00
C ARG A 220 22.90 -5.73 -51.41
N GLN A 221 23.87 -6.62 -51.58
CA GLN A 221 24.36 -7.15 -52.86
C GLN A 221 25.30 -6.25 -53.66
N GLN A 222 26.55 -6.13 -53.20
CA GLN A 222 27.74 -6.10 -54.05
C GLN A 222 28.95 -6.31 -53.16
N ASP A 223 29.31 -7.58 -52.97
CA ASP A 223 30.68 -8.08 -52.76
C ASP A 223 30.62 -9.57 -52.39
N LYS A 224 30.09 -10.34 -53.34
CA LYS A 224 30.61 -11.67 -53.64
C LYS A 224 30.79 -11.72 -55.15
N SER A 225 32.01 -12.09 -55.54
CA SER A 225 32.56 -12.28 -56.90
C SER A 225 32.89 -11.01 -57.68
N SER A 226 34.19 -10.67 -57.69
CA SER A 226 34.99 -10.42 -58.89
C SER A 226 36.44 -10.16 -58.48
N ALA A 227 37.36 -11.04 -58.92
CA ALA A 227 38.78 -10.77 -59.18
C ALA A 227 39.65 -10.29 -57.99
N GLU A 228 40.81 -10.83 -57.66
CA GLU A 228 41.75 -11.81 -58.24
C GLU A 228 42.70 -12.17 -57.08
#